data_AF-A0A0D2MYR0-F1
#
_entry.id   AF-A0A0D2MYR0-F1
#
_cell.length_a   1.000
_cell.length_b   1.000
_cell.length_c   1.000
_cell.angle_alpha   90.00
_cell.angle_beta   90.00
_cell.angle_gamma   90.00
#
_symmetry.space_group_name_H-M   'P 1'
#
loop_
_entity.id
_entity.type
_entity.pdbx_description
1 polymer ?
#
loop_
_entity_poly.entity_id
_entity_poly.type
_entity_poly.pdbx_seq_one_letter_code
_entity_poly.pdbx_strand_id
1 'polypeptide(L)'
;MTHGLWFFSVSRHRLWEALGRAEGRPLGPLEMVLSPWWMMMLVWCKFLVTWRFFRLWALADGMDVPENLTRCLCANYDIVGFWKNWHASYNLWLVRYMYIPMGGATWRLLNVWPIFTFVALWHDVEPQMLSWAWLMALIIAPEAAGKWVGAQPWCIRDKSGRAFRYAAAAAAAVNMVFLITVNLVGFAFGPEGIRPLLYQVLGTPAFLPYVMLAVFSGIQLTLALRDAREHAAAAALRLEGKM
;
A
#
# COMPACT_ATOMS: atom_id res chain seq x y z
N MET A 1 26.88 4.94 -13.89
CA MET A 1 26.02 4.30 -12.87
C MET A 1 25.27 5.37 -12.03
N THR A 2 24.38 6.17 -12.62
CA THR A 2 23.71 7.29 -11.89
C THR A 2 22.26 7.56 -12.33
N HIS A 3 21.62 6.65 -13.06
CA HIS A 3 20.31 6.88 -13.70
C HIS A 3 19.08 6.55 -12.81
N GLY A 4 19.24 6.40 -11.50
CA GLY A 4 18.14 6.18 -10.55
C GLY A 4 17.60 7.46 -9.88
N LEU A 5 18.24 8.62 -10.10
CA LEU A 5 18.00 9.85 -9.32
C LEU A 5 16.96 10.81 -9.92
N TRP A 6 16.47 10.57 -11.14
CA TRP A 6 15.63 11.54 -11.84
C TRP A 6 14.17 11.59 -11.39
N PHE A 7 13.59 10.49 -10.89
CA PHE A 7 12.16 10.46 -10.55
C PHE A 7 11.81 11.28 -9.32
N PHE A 8 12.70 11.32 -8.32
CA PHE A 8 12.50 12.19 -7.16
C PHE A 8 12.59 13.67 -7.56
N SER A 9 13.54 14.01 -8.44
CA SER A 9 13.65 15.37 -9.01
C SER A 9 12.41 15.73 -9.86
N VAL A 10 11.91 14.79 -10.67
CA VAL A 10 10.67 14.95 -11.45
C VAL A 10 9.48 15.24 -10.54
N SER A 11 9.38 14.52 -9.41
CA SER A 11 8.34 14.74 -8.40
C SER A 11 8.48 16.08 -7.68
N ARG A 12 9.65 16.30 -7.10
CA ARG A 12 9.95 17.49 -6.30
C ARG A 12 9.81 18.79 -7.08
N HIS A 13 10.26 18.81 -8.33
CA HIS A 13 10.20 20.00 -9.18
C HIS A 13 8.94 20.04 -10.05
N ARG A 14 8.00 19.10 -9.84
CA ARG A 14 6.76 19.00 -10.62
C ARG A 14 7.04 19.14 -12.12
N LEU A 15 8.07 18.45 -12.62
CA LEU A 15 8.54 18.61 -14.01
C LEU A 15 7.42 18.34 -15.03
N TRP A 16 6.40 17.58 -14.64
CA TRP A 16 5.18 17.38 -15.42
C TRP A 16 4.43 18.70 -15.70
N GLU A 17 4.38 19.66 -14.77
CA GLU A 17 3.76 20.96 -15.01
C GLU A 17 4.58 21.77 -16.01
N ALA A 18 5.91 21.71 -15.93
CA ALA A 18 6.79 22.36 -16.89
C ALA A 18 6.63 21.77 -18.29
N LEU A 19 6.53 20.44 -18.39
CA LEU A 19 6.25 19.72 -19.63
C LEU A 19 4.88 20.06 -20.21
N GLY A 20 3.82 20.05 -19.39
CA GLY A 20 2.47 20.44 -19.85
C GLY A 20 2.41 21.87 -20.38
N ARG A 21 3.13 22.80 -19.75
CA ARG A 21 3.27 24.18 -20.25
C ARG A 21 4.05 24.23 -21.58
N ALA A 22 5.12 23.46 -21.72
CA ALA A 22 5.92 23.42 -22.94
C ALA A 22 5.18 22.79 -24.13
N GLU A 23 4.37 21.77 -23.88
CA GLU A 23 3.59 21.06 -24.91
C GLU A 23 2.23 21.72 -25.19
N GLY A 24 1.87 22.79 -24.46
CA GLY A 24 0.60 23.49 -24.63
C GLY A 24 -0.65 22.64 -24.30
N ARG A 25 -0.48 21.53 -23.57
CA ARG A 25 -1.58 20.63 -23.17
C ARG A 25 -1.58 20.40 -21.66
N PRO A 26 -2.76 20.42 -21.01
CA PRO A 26 -2.85 19.97 -19.62
C PRO A 26 -2.50 18.49 -19.52
N LEU A 27 -1.89 18.08 -18.41
CA LEU A 27 -1.57 16.69 -18.15
C LEU A 27 -2.84 15.86 -18.04
N GLY A 28 -2.84 14.70 -18.67
CA GLY A 28 -3.91 13.73 -18.51
C GLY A 28 -3.91 13.10 -17.11
N PRO A 29 -5.06 12.60 -16.63
CA PRO A 29 -5.14 11.93 -15.33
C PRO A 29 -4.20 10.72 -15.24
N LEU A 30 -3.93 10.04 -16.35
CA LEU A 30 -2.98 8.93 -16.41
C LEU A 30 -1.55 9.38 -16.11
N GLU A 31 -1.09 10.48 -16.71
CA GLU A 31 0.26 11.00 -16.52
C GLU A 31 0.46 11.46 -15.07
N MET A 32 -0.56 12.07 -14.48
CA MET A 32 -0.57 12.48 -13.07
C MET A 32 -0.47 11.29 -12.11
N VAL A 33 -1.03 10.12 -12.46
CA VAL A 33 -0.99 8.93 -11.60
C VAL A 33 0.27 8.08 -11.84
N LEU A 34 0.75 7.97 -13.08
CA LEU A 34 1.89 7.11 -13.43
C LEU A 34 3.23 7.64 -12.88
N SER A 35 3.44 8.95 -12.88
CA SER A 35 4.66 9.55 -12.34
C SER A 35 4.92 9.18 -10.86
N PRO A 36 3.99 9.44 -9.92
CA PRO A 36 4.14 9.05 -8.53
C PRO A 36 4.10 7.54 -8.30
N TRP A 37 3.41 6.77 -9.16
CA TRP A 37 3.47 5.31 -9.14
C TRP A 37 4.89 4.80 -9.41
N TRP A 38 5.55 5.29 -10.45
CA TRP A 38 6.94 4.91 -10.75
C TRP A 38 7.91 5.36 -9.67
N MET A 39 7.70 6.54 -9.09
CA MET A 39 8.45 6.98 -7.91
C MET A 39 8.33 5.96 -6.77
N MET A 40 7.10 5.52 -6.45
CA MET A 40 6.88 4.52 -5.40
C MET A 40 7.55 3.18 -5.71
N MET A 41 7.52 2.73 -6.98
CA MET A 41 8.21 1.53 -7.41
C MET A 41 9.72 1.63 -7.21
N LEU A 42 10.32 2.78 -7.52
CA LEU A 42 11.75 3.02 -7.34
C LEU A 42 12.13 3.09 -5.86
N VAL A 43 11.29 3.71 -5.02
CA VAL A 43 11.49 3.71 -3.56
C VAL A 43 11.43 2.28 -3.03
N TRP A 44 10.45 1.48 -3.48
CA TRP A 44 10.36 0.07 -3.13
C TRP A 44 11.62 -0.71 -3.54
N CYS A 45 12.08 -0.57 -4.79
CA CYS A 45 13.31 -1.21 -5.26
C CYS A 45 14.55 -0.78 -4.45
N LYS A 46 14.68 0.53 -4.16
CA LYS A 46 15.77 1.07 -3.35
C LYS A 46 15.79 0.42 -1.97
N PHE A 47 14.64 0.37 -1.30
CA PHE A 47 14.53 -0.25 0.02
C PHE A 47 14.76 -1.76 -0.05
N LEU A 48 14.28 -2.45 -1.09
CA LEU A 48 14.48 -3.89 -1.25
C LEU A 48 15.96 -4.24 -1.28
N VAL A 49 16.70 -3.54 -2.13
CA VAL A 49 18.14 -3.78 -2.29
C VAL A 49 18.88 -3.43 -1.00
N THR A 50 18.58 -2.27 -0.42
CA THR A 50 19.24 -1.79 0.80
C THR A 50 19.02 -2.75 1.98
N TRP A 51 17.77 -3.15 2.23
CA TRP A 51 17.46 -4.02 3.36
C TRP A 51 17.99 -5.44 3.18
N ARG A 52 17.88 -6.01 1.98
CA ARG A 52 18.44 -7.34 1.70
C ARG A 52 19.95 -7.37 1.77
N PHE A 53 20.61 -6.29 1.39
CA PHE A 53 22.06 -6.16 1.55
C PHE A 53 22.47 -6.28 3.02
N PHE A 54 21.84 -5.53 3.93
CA PHE A 54 22.15 -5.63 5.35
C PHE A 54 21.70 -6.95 5.98
N ARG A 55 20.55 -7.49 5.55
CA ARG A 55 20.09 -8.82 5.98
C ARG A 55 21.06 -9.92 5.59
N LEU A 56 21.68 -9.86 4.40
CA LEU A 56 22.69 -10.81 3.98
C LEU A 56 23.86 -10.88 4.97
N TRP A 57 24.37 -9.72 5.41
CA TRP A 57 25.46 -9.66 6.39
C TRP A 57 25.03 -10.19 7.76
N ALA A 58 23.84 -9.82 8.23
CA ALA A 58 23.31 -10.35 9.49
C ALA A 58 23.17 -11.88 9.47
N LEU A 59 22.71 -12.45 8.35
CA LEU A 59 22.63 -13.89 8.17
C LEU A 59 24.00 -14.56 8.10
N ALA A 60 24.99 -13.91 7.48
CA ALA A 60 26.37 -14.38 7.46
C ALA A 60 26.98 -14.46 8.87
N ASP A 61 26.58 -13.55 9.76
CA ASP A 61 26.94 -13.54 11.18
C ASP A 61 26.08 -14.49 12.04
N GLY A 62 25.18 -15.27 11.42
CA GLY A 62 24.30 -16.22 12.12
C GLY A 62 23.10 -15.58 12.82
N MET A 63 22.80 -14.30 12.57
CA MET A 63 21.64 -13.60 13.11
C MET A 63 20.45 -13.65 12.14
N ASP A 64 19.35 -14.30 12.54
CA ASP A 64 18.11 -14.30 11.76
C ASP A 64 17.33 -12.99 12.00
N VAL A 65 17.54 -12.04 11.10
CA VAL A 65 16.83 -10.75 11.10
C VAL A 65 15.60 -10.78 10.18
N PRO A 66 14.49 -10.09 10.53
CA PRO A 66 13.30 -10.04 9.69
C PRO A 66 13.56 -9.45 8.29
N GLU A 67 12.94 -10.03 7.25
CA GLU A 67 12.87 -9.42 5.92
C GLU A 67 11.90 -8.23 5.95
N ASN A 68 12.32 -7.07 5.43
CA ASN A 68 11.56 -5.83 5.51
C ASN A 68 10.55 -5.67 4.38
N LEU A 69 10.88 -6.16 3.18
CA LEU A 69 10.00 -6.12 2.01
C LEU A 69 9.61 -7.54 1.60
N THR A 70 8.60 -8.07 2.30
CA THR A 70 8.13 -9.45 2.15
C THR A 70 7.21 -9.64 0.95
N ARG A 71 6.65 -8.55 0.41
CA ARG A 71 5.77 -8.56 -0.77
C ARG A 71 6.14 -7.46 -1.75
N CYS A 72 5.88 -7.73 -3.03
CA CYS A 72 5.90 -6.71 -4.07
C CYS A 72 4.86 -5.64 -3.77
N LEU A 73 5.18 -4.37 -4.01
CA LEU A 73 4.27 -3.23 -3.89
C LEU A 73 2.90 -3.54 -4.54
N CYS A 74 2.92 -4.02 -5.80
CA CYS A 74 1.72 -4.33 -6.58
C CYS A 74 0.97 -5.59 -6.14
N ALA A 75 1.56 -6.41 -5.26
CA ALA A 75 0.95 -7.63 -4.73
C ALA A 75 0.32 -7.41 -3.34
N ASN A 76 0.23 -6.17 -2.88
CA ASN A 76 -0.59 -5.83 -1.72
C ASN A 76 -2.03 -5.60 -2.20
N TYR A 77 -3.02 -6.03 -1.41
CA TYR A 77 -4.44 -5.85 -1.71
C TYR A 77 -5.24 -5.29 -0.52
N ASP A 78 -4.56 -5.01 0.59
CA ASP A 78 -5.13 -4.35 1.77
C ASP A 78 -4.09 -3.47 2.45
N ILE A 79 -4.52 -2.36 3.07
CA ILE A 79 -3.65 -1.35 3.69
C ILE A 79 -2.95 -1.93 4.90
N VAL A 80 -3.66 -2.71 5.72
CA VAL A 80 -3.05 -3.35 6.90
C VAL A 80 -1.96 -4.32 6.49
N GLY A 81 -2.20 -5.11 5.45
CA GLY A 81 -1.22 -5.97 4.82
C GLY A 81 -0.03 -5.17 4.27
N PHE A 82 -0.28 -4.08 3.56
CA PHE A 82 0.78 -3.19 3.07
C PHE A 82 1.72 -2.73 4.21
N TRP A 83 1.17 -2.23 5.31
CA TRP A 83 1.97 -1.77 6.47
C TRP A 83 2.78 -2.89 7.13
N LYS A 84 2.25 -4.11 7.16
CA LYS A 84 2.98 -5.28 7.67
C LYS A 84 4.13 -5.72 6.75
N ASN A 85 4.06 -5.42 5.45
CA ASN A 85 4.97 -5.96 4.45
C ASN A 85 5.93 -4.93 3.83
N TRP A 86 5.74 -3.62 4.05
CA TRP A 86 6.59 -2.55 3.49
C TRP A 86 7.81 -2.20 4.37
N HIS A 87 7.69 -2.36 5.68
CA HIS A 87 8.82 -2.20 6.60
C HIS A 87 8.58 -3.10 7.80
N ALA A 88 8.60 -4.41 7.56
CA ALA A 88 8.12 -5.40 8.52
C ALA A 88 8.81 -5.33 9.89
N SER A 89 10.13 -5.06 9.94
CA SER A 89 10.86 -4.94 11.21
C SER A 89 10.42 -3.70 12.00
N TYR A 90 10.18 -2.58 11.33
CA TYR A 90 9.68 -1.37 11.96
C TYR A 90 8.22 -1.53 12.40
N ASN A 91 7.39 -2.19 11.58
CA ASN A 91 6.03 -2.55 11.96
C ASN A 91 6.01 -3.43 13.22
N LEU A 92 6.90 -4.42 13.31
CA LEU A 92 7.04 -5.28 14.49
C LEU A 92 7.42 -4.46 15.73
N TRP A 93 8.31 -3.48 15.58
CA TRP A 93 8.66 -2.57 16.66
C TRP A 93 7.46 -1.73 17.12
N LEU A 94 6.72 -1.11 16.20
CA LEU A 94 5.51 -0.35 16.51
C LEU A 94 4.45 -1.22 17.20
N VAL A 95 4.29 -2.46 16.75
CA VAL A 95 3.36 -3.41 17.35
C VAL A 95 3.76 -3.72 18.79
N ARG A 96 5.03 -4.04 19.02
CA ARG A 96 5.54 -4.46 20.33
C ARG A 96 5.58 -3.33 21.35
N TYR A 97 6.00 -2.14 20.94
CA TYR A 97 6.32 -1.04 21.86
C TYR A 97 5.27 0.07 21.92
N MET A 98 4.34 0.11 20.98
CA MET A 98 3.24 1.08 21.01
C MET A 98 1.88 0.39 21.01
N TYR A 99 1.58 -0.41 19.99
CA TYR A 99 0.24 -0.95 19.78
C TYR A 99 -0.23 -1.86 20.92
N ILE A 100 0.60 -2.83 21.34
CA ILE A 100 0.26 -3.75 22.43
C ILE A 100 0.11 -3.01 23.77
N PRO A 101 1.07 -2.14 24.19
CA PRO A 101 0.91 -1.32 25.41
C PRO A 101 -0.34 -0.44 25.43
N MET A 102 -0.82 0.04 24.28
CA MET A 102 -2.07 0.83 24.17
C MET A 102 -3.34 -0.03 24.10
N GLY A 103 -3.29 -1.29 24.54
CA GLY A 103 -4.45 -2.20 24.60
C GLY A 103 -4.80 -2.87 23.27
N GLY A 104 -3.89 -2.84 22.28
CA GLY A 104 -3.91 -3.73 21.12
C GLY A 104 -5.20 -3.71 20.30
N ALA A 105 -5.77 -4.90 20.08
CA ALA A 105 -6.94 -5.09 19.21
C ALA A 105 -8.20 -4.38 19.72
N THR A 106 -8.36 -4.27 21.04
CA THR A 106 -9.53 -3.63 21.67
C THR A 106 -9.66 -2.17 21.26
N TRP A 107 -8.54 -1.45 21.24
CA TRP A 107 -8.49 -0.02 20.92
C TRP A 107 -7.94 0.27 19.53
N ARG A 108 -8.06 -0.70 18.60
CA ARG A 108 -7.40 -0.62 17.28
C ARG A 108 -7.63 0.69 16.54
N LEU A 109 -8.86 1.20 16.52
CA LEU A 109 -9.20 2.46 15.81
C LEU A 109 -8.72 3.72 16.53
N LEU A 110 -8.47 3.66 17.84
CA LEU A 110 -7.84 4.76 18.58
C LEU A 110 -6.32 4.69 18.46
N ASN A 111 -5.74 3.49 18.54
CA ASN A 111 -4.30 3.25 18.51
C ASN A 111 -3.64 3.68 17.19
N VAL A 112 -4.37 3.66 16.07
CA VAL A 112 -3.82 4.12 14.79
C VAL A 112 -3.40 5.59 14.81
N TRP A 113 -4.11 6.47 15.51
CA TRP A 113 -3.81 7.90 15.53
C TRP A 113 -2.45 8.24 16.14
N PRO A 114 -2.12 7.83 17.39
CA PRO A 114 -0.80 8.09 17.96
C PRO A 114 0.30 7.32 17.24
N ILE A 115 0.04 6.11 16.71
CA ILE A 115 1.04 5.34 15.94
C ILE A 115 1.41 6.07 14.65
N PHE A 116 0.42 6.49 13.85
CA PHE A 116 0.69 7.20 12.60
C PHE A 116 1.31 8.58 12.85
N THR A 117 0.93 9.25 13.93
CA THR A 117 1.58 10.50 14.36
C THR A 117 3.06 10.26 14.69
N PHE A 118 3.38 9.21 15.44
CA PHE A 118 4.77 8.83 15.71
C PHE A 118 5.53 8.47 14.43
N VAL A 119 4.91 7.73 13.50
CA VAL A 119 5.52 7.40 12.21
C VAL A 119 5.86 8.66 11.41
N ALA A 120 4.97 9.66 11.39
CA ALA A 120 5.27 10.94 10.74
C ALA A 120 6.47 11.63 11.40
N LEU A 121 6.46 11.77 12.73
CA LEU A 121 7.54 12.40 13.48
C LEU A 121 8.88 11.66 13.35
N TRP A 122 8.85 10.33 13.25
CA TRP A 122 10.03 9.50 13.05
C TRP A 122 10.65 9.68 11.66
N HIS A 123 9.82 9.92 10.64
CA HIS A 123 10.28 10.14 9.28
C HIS A 123 10.87 11.55 9.10
N ASP A 124 10.08 12.59 9.34
CA ASP A 124 10.49 13.99 9.25
C ASP A 124 9.39 14.90 9.83
N VAL A 125 9.78 16.02 10.44
CA VAL A 125 8.82 16.98 11.03
C VAL A 125 8.29 17.96 9.99
N GLU A 126 7.86 17.45 8.84
CA GLU A 126 7.25 18.26 7.78
C GLU A 126 5.71 18.20 7.89
N PRO A 127 4.98 19.33 7.84
CA PRO A 127 3.52 19.35 8.00
C PRO A 127 2.77 18.45 7.01
N GLN A 128 3.36 18.23 5.83
CA GLN A 128 2.82 17.34 4.80
C GLN A 128 2.79 15.87 5.25
N MET A 129 3.82 15.41 5.99
CA MET A 129 3.90 14.05 6.51
C MET A 129 2.86 13.80 7.61
N LEU A 130 2.63 14.79 8.47
CA LEU A 130 1.59 14.69 9.50
C LEU A 130 0.18 14.60 8.87
N SER A 131 -0.09 15.42 7.86
CA SER A 131 -1.36 15.38 7.11
C SER A 131 -1.57 14.03 6.43
N TRP A 132 -0.54 13.49 5.78
CA TRP A 132 -0.59 12.15 5.19
C TRP A 132 -0.83 11.06 6.24
N ALA A 133 -0.19 11.15 7.41
CA ALA A 133 -0.34 10.17 8.48
C ALA A 133 -1.77 10.10 9.04
N TRP A 134 -2.43 11.25 9.19
CA TRP A 134 -3.82 11.28 9.63
C TRP A 134 -4.80 10.82 8.56
N LEU A 135 -4.54 11.13 7.29
CA LEU A 135 -5.29 10.55 6.17
C LEU A 135 -5.13 9.02 6.15
N MET A 136 -3.93 8.50 6.41
CA MET A 136 -3.68 7.06 6.52
C MET A 136 -4.44 6.44 7.71
N ALA A 137 -4.46 7.09 8.87
CA ALA A 137 -5.23 6.64 10.02
C ALA A 137 -6.74 6.58 9.70
N LEU A 138 -7.26 7.57 8.97
CA LEU A 138 -8.66 7.64 8.56
C LEU A 138 -9.06 6.48 7.63
N ILE A 139 -8.24 6.15 6.64
CA ILE A 139 -8.58 5.09 5.66
C ILE A 139 -8.52 3.67 6.25
N ILE A 140 -7.88 3.46 7.40
CA ILE A 140 -7.87 2.15 8.08
C ILE A 140 -9.26 1.80 8.62
N ALA A 141 -10.07 2.78 9.02
CA ALA A 141 -11.40 2.54 9.57
C ALA A 141 -12.37 1.91 8.54
N PRO A 142 -12.50 2.44 7.30
CA PRO A 142 -13.27 1.79 6.23
C PRO A 142 -12.79 0.37 5.92
N GLU A 143 -11.49 0.11 5.88
CA GLU A 143 -10.98 -1.24 5.67
C GLU A 143 -11.38 -2.18 6.81
N ALA A 144 -11.25 -1.73 8.05
CA ALA A 144 -11.63 -2.52 9.21
C ALA A 144 -13.13 -2.84 9.21
N ALA A 145 -13.97 -1.85 8.86
CA ALA A 145 -15.41 -2.03 8.70
C ALA A 145 -15.73 -3.01 7.57
N GLY A 146 -15.09 -2.88 6.40
CA GLY A 146 -15.29 -3.79 5.27
C GLY A 146 -14.90 -5.24 5.60
N LYS A 147 -13.78 -5.43 6.30
CA LYS A 147 -13.36 -6.76 6.80
C LYS A 147 -14.34 -7.30 7.85
N TRP A 148 -14.83 -6.45 8.75
CA TRP A 148 -15.81 -6.83 9.77
C TRP A 148 -17.15 -7.26 9.15
N VAL A 149 -17.67 -6.47 8.19
CA VAL A 149 -18.88 -6.81 7.42
C VAL A 149 -18.66 -8.12 6.66
N GLY A 150 -17.53 -8.26 5.97
CA GLY A 150 -17.18 -9.46 5.22
C GLY A 150 -17.07 -10.72 6.08
N ALA A 151 -16.70 -10.57 7.36
CA ALA A 151 -16.64 -11.67 8.33
C ALA A 151 -18.03 -12.09 8.85
N GLN A 152 -19.06 -11.27 8.69
CA GLN A 152 -20.39 -11.62 9.18
C GLN A 152 -21.02 -12.79 8.40
N PRO A 153 -21.74 -13.71 9.07
CA PRO A 153 -22.43 -14.82 8.42
C PRO A 153 -23.46 -14.39 7.38
N TRP A 154 -24.07 -13.21 7.54
CA TRP A 154 -25.12 -12.69 6.67
C TRP A 154 -24.59 -12.02 5.40
N CYS A 155 -23.34 -11.55 5.36
CA CYS A 155 -22.84 -10.74 4.25
C CYS A 155 -22.71 -11.56 2.96
N ILE A 156 -22.24 -12.81 3.05
CA ILE A 156 -22.21 -13.84 2.00
C ILE A 156 -22.06 -15.18 2.74
N ARG A 157 -22.95 -16.16 2.53
CA ARG A 157 -22.92 -17.43 3.27
C ARG A 157 -21.72 -18.30 2.88
N ASP A 158 -21.42 -18.38 1.60
CA ASP A 158 -20.27 -19.11 1.07
C ASP A 158 -19.05 -18.19 0.92
N LYS A 159 -18.10 -18.32 1.85
CA LYS A 159 -16.85 -17.54 1.87
C LYS A 159 -15.74 -18.15 1.02
N SER A 160 -15.87 -19.40 0.56
CA SER A 160 -14.90 -20.04 -0.34
C SER A 160 -15.32 -19.95 -1.81
N GLY A 161 -16.58 -19.59 -2.06
CA GLY A 161 -17.13 -19.42 -3.39
C GLY A 161 -16.54 -18.24 -4.20
N ARG A 162 -16.69 -18.34 -5.52
CA ARG A 162 -16.27 -17.30 -6.49
C ARG A 162 -16.93 -15.94 -6.21
N ALA A 163 -18.18 -15.94 -5.75
CA ALA A 163 -18.92 -14.72 -5.45
C ALA A 163 -18.26 -13.90 -4.32
N PHE A 164 -17.86 -14.55 -3.22
CA PHE A 164 -17.12 -13.89 -2.15
C PHE A 164 -15.77 -13.37 -2.63
N ARG A 165 -15.06 -14.14 -3.46
CA ARG A 165 -13.78 -13.70 -4.05
C ARG A 165 -13.95 -12.45 -4.91
N TYR A 166 -14.95 -12.39 -5.79
CA TYR A 166 -15.21 -11.20 -6.61
C TYR A 166 -15.60 -9.99 -5.76
N ALA A 167 -16.46 -10.17 -4.75
CA ALA A 167 -16.83 -9.10 -3.83
C ALA A 167 -15.62 -8.59 -3.02
N ALA A 168 -14.81 -9.50 -2.48
CA ALA A 168 -13.59 -9.17 -1.75
C ALA A 168 -12.57 -8.45 -2.63
N ALA A 169 -12.39 -8.89 -3.88
CA ALA A 169 -11.50 -8.23 -4.84
C ALA A 169 -12.00 -6.83 -5.22
N ALA A 170 -13.31 -6.63 -5.37
CA ALA A 170 -13.90 -5.32 -5.63
C ALA A 170 -13.68 -4.37 -4.44
N ALA A 171 -13.94 -4.84 -3.20
CA ALA A 171 -13.68 -4.06 -2.00
C ALA A 171 -12.18 -3.71 -1.84
N ALA A 172 -11.30 -4.68 -2.12
CA ALA A 172 -9.85 -4.48 -2.12
C ALA A 172 -9.40 -3.49 -3.21
N ALA A 173 -10.04 -3.47 -4.38
CA ALA A 173 -9.71 -2.53 -5.45
C ALA A 173 -10.05 -1.08 -5.07
N VAL A 174 -11.22 -0.87 -4.46
CA VAL A 174 -11.61 0.42 -3.89
C VAL A 174 -10.58 0.86 -2.84
N ASN A 175 -10.24 -0.05 -1.92
CA ASN A 175 -9.27 0.22 -0.86
C ASN A 175 -7.87 0.55 -1.40
N MET A 176 -7.43 -0.14 -2.44
CA MET A 176 -6.15 0.10 -3.10
C MET A 176 -6.11 1.47 -3.78
N VAL A 177 -7.20 1.91 -4.40
CA VAL A 177 -7.25 3.26 -5.00
C VAL A 177 -7.25 4.35 -3.94
N PHE A 178 -7.88 4.13 -2.79
CA PHE A 178 -7.70 5.02 -1.63
C PHE A 178 -6.23 5.08 -1.21
N LEU A 179 -5.58 3.92 -1.05
CA LEU A 179 -4.16 3.86 -0.67
C LEU A 179 -3.25 4.57 -1.68
N ILE A 180 -3.48 4.36 -2.99
CA ILE A 180 -2.75 5.05 -4.06
C ILE A 180 -2.98 6.56 -3.94
N THR A 181 -4.23 6.99 -3.79
CA THR A 181 -4.59 8.42 -3.69
C THR A 181 -3.92 9.09 -2.49
N VAL A 182 -4.00 8.48 -1.30
CA VAL A 182 -3.38 9.08 -0.10
C VAL A 182 -1.86 9.14 -0.24
N ASN A 183 -1.21 8.11 -0.80
CA ASN A 183 0.23 8.15 -1.06
C ASN A 183 0.63 9.18 -2.12
N LEU A 184 -0.19 9.39 -3.15
CA LEU A 184 -0.01 10.44 -4.15
C LEU A 184 -0.01 11.84 -3.51
N VAL A 185 -1.00 12.08 -2.64
CA VAL A 185 -1.13 13.35 -1.91
C VAL A 185 0.05 13.55 -0.95
N GLY A 186 0.42 12.50 -0.20
CA GLY A 186 1.49 12.60 0.80
C GLY A 186 2.88 12.81 0.21
N PHE A 187 3.24 12.11 -0.87
CA PHE A 187 4.62 12.06 -1.35
C PHE A 187 4.89 12.80 -2.65
N ALA A 188 3.87 13.14 -3.44
CA ALA A 188 4.07 13.75 -4.76
C ALA A 188 3.42 15.13 -4.90
N PHE A 189 2.15 15.25 -4.54
CA PHE A 189 1.36 16.42 -4.87
C PHE A 189 1.20 17.43 -3.74
N GLY A 190 1.29 16.99 -2.49
CA GLY A 190 0.88 17.77 -1.33
C GLY A 190 -0.64 18.04 -1.31
N PRO A 191 -1.13 18.77 -0.29
CA PRO A 191 -2.54 19.11 -0.15
C PRO A 191 -3.11 19.89 -1.36
N GLU A 192 -2.28 20.74 -1.98
CA GLU A 192 -2.68 21.61 -3.08
C GLU A 192 -2.99 20.84 -4.37
N GLY A 193 -2.33 19.70 -4.61
CA GLY A 193 -2.57 18.90 -5.81
C GLY A 193 -3.81 17.98 -5.72
N ILE A 194 -4.50 17.94 -4.57
CA ILE A 194 -5.76 17.17 -4.42
C ILE A 194 -6.83 17.69 -5.39
N ARG A 195 -7.05 19.00 -5.41
CA ARG A 195 -8.10 19.61 -6.25
C ARG A 195 -7.86 19.34 -7.74
N PRO A 196 -6.69 19.65 -8.32
CA PRO A 196 -6.39 19.34 -9.72
C PRO A 196 -6.55 17.85 -10.06
N LEU A 197 -6.09 16.95 -9.18
CA LEU A 197 -6.24 15.51 -9.38
C LEU A 197 -7.72 15.10 -9.43
N LEU A 198 -8.54 15.58 -8.49
CA LEU A 198 -9.97 15.29 -8.49
C LEU A 198 -10.66 15.85 -9.73
N TYR A 199 -10.35 17.08 -10.15
CA TYR A 199 -10.90 17.67 -11.36
C TYR A 199 -10.56 16.85 -12.62
N GLN A 200 -9.32 16.39 -12.76
CA GLN A 200 -8.90 15.59 -13.92
C GLN A 200 -9.50 14.17 -13.91
N VAL A 201 -9.56 13.53 -12.74
CA VAL A 201 -10.13 12.18 -12.58
C VAL A 201 -11.64 12.20 -12.80
N LEU A 202 -12.36 13.16 -12.21
CA LEU A 202 -13.82 13.27 -12.35
C LEU A 202 -14.20 13.86 -13.72
N GLY A 203 -13.36 14.72 -14.29
CA GLY A 203 -13.53 15.28 -15.63
C GLY A 203 -13.28 14.28 -16.77
N THR A 204 -12.73 13.10 -16.47
CA THR A 204 -12.50 12.02 -17.43
C THR A 204 -13.31 10.77 -17.03
N PRO A 205 -14.60 10.67 -17.40
CA PRO A 205 -15.51 9.66 -16.86
C PRO A 205 -15.05 8.21 -17.01
N ALA A 206 -14.31 7.91 -18.09
CA ALA A 206 -13.82 6.57 -18.36
C ALA A 206 -12.58 6.20 -17.52
N PHE A 207 -11.83 7.18 -16.99
CA PHE A 207 -10.55 6.94 -16.33
C PHE A 207 -10.69 6.07 -15.08
N LEU A 208 -11.61 6.43 -14.18
CA LEU A 208 -11.80 5.71 -12.91
C LEU A 208 -12.26 4.25 -13.13
N PRO A 209 -13.24 3.95 -14.01
CA PRO A 209 -13.58 2.58 -14.37
C PRO A 209 -12.39 1.75 -14.91
N TYR A 210 -11.54 2.33 -15.77
CA TYR A 210 -10.36 1.64 -16.28
C TYR A 210 -9.34 1.35 -15.17
N VAL A 211 -9.09 2.31 -14.29
CA VAL A 211 -8.19 2.11 -13.13
C VAL A 211 -8.75 1.06 -12.19
N MET A 212 -10.05 1.10 -11.89
CA MET A 212 -10.73 0.09 -11.07
C MET A 212 -10.57 -1.31 -11.68
N LEU A 213 -10.82 -1.46 -12.98
CA LEU A 213 -10.70 -2.74 -13.66
C LEU A 213 -9.25 -3.27 -13.67
N ALA A 214 -8.27 -2.40 -13.88
CA ALA A 214 -6.85 -2.76 -13.85
C ALA A 214 -6.43 -3.24 -12.45
N VAL A 215 -6.76 -2.47 -11.41
CA VAL A 215 -6.46 -2.80 -10.02
C VAL A 215 -7.20 -4.07 -9.58
N PHE A 216 -8.47 -4.21 -9.95
CA PHE A 216 -9.26 -5.42 -9.67
C PHE A 216 -8.64 -6.67 -10.30
N SER A 217 -8.23 -6.59 -11.57
CA SER A 217 -7.53 -7.68 -12.27
C SER A 217 -6.24 -8.07 -11.56
N GLY A 218 -5.43 -7.09 -11.13
CA GLY A 218 -4.21 -7.34 -10.36
C GLY A 218 -4.47 -8.00 -9.01
N ILE A 219 -5.52 -7.58 -8.32
CA ILE A 219 -5.93 -8.18 -7.04
C ILE A 219 -6.44 -9.61 -7.25
N GLN A 220 -7.21 -9.87 -8.31
CA GLN A 220 -7.65 -11.23 -8.64
C GLN A 220 -6.49 -12.18 -8.84
N LEU A 221 -5.45 -11.74 -9.55
CA LEU A 221 -4.21 -12.50 -9.73
C LEU A 221 -3.53 -12.75 -8.39
N THR A 222 -3.43 -11.73 -7.55
CA THR A 222 -2.78 -11.84 -6.23
C THR A 222 -3.51 -12.81 -5.30
N LEU A 223 -4.84 -12.78 -5.29
CA LEU A 223 -5.66 -13.73 -4.54
C LEU A 223 -5.49 -15.15 -5.08
N ALA A 224 -5.50 -15.34 -6.41
CA ALA A 224 -5.21 -16.65 -7.01
C ALA A 224 -3.83 -17.19 -6.60
N LEU A 225 -2.80 -16.35 -6.62
CA LEU A 225 -1.44 -16.74 -6.24
C LEU A 225 -1.37 -17.12 -4.75
N ARG A 226 -2.11 -16.42 -3.88
CA ARG A 226 -2.21 -16.78 -2.47
C ARG A 226 -2.87 -18.15 -2.30
N ASP A 227 -4.03 -18.36 -2.90
CA ASP A 227 -4.78 -19.62 -2.79
C ASP A 227 -3.94 -20.80 -3.32
N ALA A 228 -3.21 -20.61 -4.43
CA ALA A 228 -2.31 -21.61 -4.98
C ALA A 228 -1.15 -21.96 -4.02
N ARG A 229 -0.57 -20.97 -3.35
CA ARG A 229 0.49 -21.19 -2.35
C ARG A 229 -0.02 -21.93 -1.12
N GLU A 230 -1.23 -21.59 -0.65
CA GLU A 230 -1.87 -22.26 0.47
C GLU A 230 -2.17 -23.73 0.15
N HIS A 231 -2.68 -24.02 -1.04
CA HIS A 231 -2.89 -25.39 -1.51
C HIS A 231 -1.58 -26.19 -1.64
N ALA A 232 -0.52 -25.57 -2.17
CA ALA A 232 0.80 -26.20 -2.29
C ALA A 232 1.41 -26.51 -0.90
N ALA A 233 1.30 -25.58 0.05
CA ALA A 233 1.77 -25.79 1.43
C ALA A 233 0.99 -26.90 2.14
N ALA A 234 -0.33 -26.94 1.98
CA ALA A 234 -1.17 -28.00 2.54
C ALA A 234 -0.82 -29.38 1.92
N ALA A 235 -0.55 -29.43 0.62
CA ALA A 235 -0.11 -30.65 -0.05
C ALA A 235 1.26 -31.14 0.48
N ALA A 236 2.22 -30.23 0.68
CA ALA A 236 3.53 -30.56 1.23
C ALA A 236 3.43 -31.14 2.67
N LEU A 237 2.61 -30.52 3.52
CA LEU A 237 2.38 -31.01 4.90
C LEU A 237 1.76 -32.41 4.95
N ARG A 238 0.88 -32.74 3.99
CA ARG A 238 0.30 -34.09 3.85
C ARG A 238 1.34 -35.11 3.42
N LEU A 239 2.27 -34.75 2.53
CA LEU A 239 3.36 -35.64 2.10
C LEU A 239 4.37 -35.90 3.21
N GLU A 240 4.59 -34.94 4.12
CA GLU A 240 5.46 -35.09 5.29
C GLU A 240 4.81 -35.87 6.46
N GLY A 241 3.55 -36.30 6.34
CA GLY A 241 2.84 -37.06 7.39
C GLY A 241 2.55 -36.26 8.66
N LYS A 242 2.53 -34.92 8.61
CA LYS A 242 2.35 -34.02 9.76
C LYS A 242 0.91 -33.55 9.98
N MET A 243 -0.09 -34.32 9.52
CA MET A 243 -1.52 -33.99 9.68
C MET A 243 -2.25 -35.05 10.49
#